data_AF-A0A2D7BZZ6-F1
#
_entry.id   AF-A0A2D7BZZ6-F1
#
_cell.length_a   1.000
_cell.length_b   1.000
_cell.length_c   1.000
_cell.angle_alpha   90.00
_cell.angle_beta   90.00
_cell.angle_gamma   90.00
#
_symmetry.space_group_name_H-M   'P 1'
#
loop_
_entity.id
_entity.type
_entity.pdbx_description
1 polymer ?
#
loop_
_entity_poly.entity_id
_entity_poly.type
_entity_poly.pdbx_seq_one_letter_code
_entity_poly.pdbx_strand_id
1 'polypeptide(L)'
;MQSYDSLIEKWSPVLNEESAGAITDNHRRSVTAAILENQEKAIMEQSAQENGFLSENAAAPANSTGSVNNFNPVLISLVRRAMPNLIAYDVCGVQPMNGPTGLIFAMKSRYQGGSTSNREALVNEAETRFSGDSSGTHDSDNASGFNGIDSEGARLTSLAAGGMPTADAEALGATGGSAFNEMGFTIERQTVTAKSRALKAEYTLELAQDLKAIHGLDAETELANILSAEILAEINREVIRTINSQAKTGAQQANVTSNGIFNMSTDTDGRWSAEKFKGLGVQIDRECNVIAKETRRGKGNVIICSSDVATALAAAGSLDYSPALSNNLQVDDTGNTFAGLLNGRIRVYIDPYANTDYVTVGYKGQNPYDSGVFYCPYVPLQMVKAVGEDDFQPRIGFKTRYGMASNPFVGSTPSDGLATAKTNQYYRIFKVTNILT
;
A
#
# COMPACT_ATOMS: atom_id res chain seq x y z
N MET A 1 56.31 -42.91 -2.83
CA MET A 1 56.73 -41.50 -2.76
C MET A 1 56.89 -41.00 -4.18
N GLN A 2 56.07 -40.05 -4.61
CA GLN A 2 56.29 -39.35 -5.88
C GLN A 2 57.61 -38.56 -5.78
N SER A 3 58.39 -38.51 -6.86
CA SER A 3 59.64 -37.73 -6.88
C SER A 3 59.32 -36.24 -6.89
N TYR A 4 60.17 -35.41 -6.28
CA TYR A 4 59.96 -33.95 -6.24
C TYR A 4 59.84 -33.34 -7.65
N ASP A 5 60.53 -33.89 -8.64
CA ASP A 5 60.44 -33.43 -10.03
C ASP A 5 59.04 -33.63 -10.64
N SER A 6 58.38 -34.75 -10.30
CA SER A 6 57.00 -35.01 -10.75
C SER A 6 55.97 -34.08 -10.12
N LEU A 7 56.23 -33.63 -8.88
CA LEU A 7 55.37 -32.65 -8.19
C LEU A 7 55.55 -31.25 -8.77
N ILE A 8 56.79 -30.87 -9.13
CA ILE A 8 57.07 -29.58 -9.77
C ILE A 8 56.40 -29.52 -11.15
N GLU A 9 56.40 -30.62 -11.92
CA GLU A 9 55.72 -30.67 -13.21
C GLU A 9 54.20 -30.52 -13.07
N LYS A 10 53.58 -31.26 -12.13
CA LYS A 10 52.14 -31.19 -11.85
C LYS A 10 51.69 -29.78 -11.45
N TRP A 11 52.46 -29.12 -10.59
CA TRP A 11 52.13 -27.80 -10.04
C TRP A 11 52.76 -26.63 -10.80
N SER A 12 53.43 -26.89 -11.93
CA SER A 12 54.10 -25.89 -12.77
C SER A 12 53.21 -24.68 -13.15
N PRO A 13 51.92 -24.84 -13.50
CA PRO A 13 51.05 -23.71 -13.82
C PRO A 13 50.87 -22.70 -12.67
N VAL A 14 50.87 -23.20 -11.43
CA VAL A 14 50.68 -22.37 -10.22
C VAL A 14 52.02 -21.82 -9.73
N LEU A 15 53.08 -22.61 -9.84
CA LEU A 15 54.44 -22.22 -9.42
C LEU A 15 55.07 -21.16 -10.34
N ASN A 16 54.58 -21.03 -11.57
CA ASN A 16 55.03 -20.03 -12.55
C ASN A 16 54.10 -18.81 -12.62
N GLU A 17 53.06 -18.74 -11.78
CA GLU A 17 52.18 -17.57 -11.74
C GLU A 17 52.88 -16.41 -11.00
N GLU A 18 53.11 -15.29 -11.69
CA GLU A 18 53.89 -14.15 -11.15
C GLU A 18 53.06 -13.20 -10.27
N SER A 19 51.74 -13.40 -10.18
CA SER A 19 50.79 -12.52 -9.48
C SER A 19 51.03 -12.41 -7.97
N ALA A 20 51.62 -13.45 -7.36
CA ALA A 20 51.93 -13.52 -5.93
C ALA A 20 53.45 -13.37 -5.62
N GLY A 21 54.27 -13.07 -6.62
CA GLY A 21 55.72 -12.94 -6.53
C GLY A 21 56.49 -14.18 -7.01
N ALA A 22 57.61 -13.97 -7.72
CA ALA A 22 58.37 -15.05 -8.35
C ALA A 22 59.19 -15.88 -7.36
N ILE A 23 59.01 -17.20 -7.38
CA ILE A 23 59.83 -18.16 -6.62
C ILE A 23 61.09 -18.47 -7.43
N THR A 24 62.21 -17.85 -7.06
CA THR A 24 63.50 -17.96 -7.77
C THR A 24 64.36 -19.15 -7.31
N ASP A 25 64.12 -19.68 -6.11
CA ASP A 25 64.92 -20.77 -5.52
C ASP A 25 64.28 -22.14 -5.79
N ASN A 26 65.04 -23.05 -6.41
CA ASN A 26 64.60 -24.41 -6.76
C ASN A 26 64.19 -25.24 -5.53
N HIS A 27 64.84 -25.05 -4.38
CA HIS A 27 64.47 -25.77 -3.16
C HIS A 27 63.15 -25.26 -2.56
N ARG A 28 62.89 -23.95 -2.66
CA ARG A 28 61.58 -23.39 -2.25
C ARG A 28 60.48 -23.86 -3.17
N ARG A 29 60.74 -23.94 -4.47
CA ARG A 29 59.79 -24.43 -5.46
C ARG A 29 59.37 -25.89 -5.20
N SER A 30 60.30 -26.76 -4.85
CA SER A 30 59.99 -28.16 -4.52
C SER A 30 59.21 -28.30 -3.20
N VAL A 31 59.53 -27.49 -2.19
CA VAL A 31 58.80 -27.45 -0.91
C VAL A 31 57.39 -26.91 -1.07
N THR A 32 57.21 -25.84 -1.85
CA THR A 32 55.88 -25.30 -2.17
C THR A 32 55.05 -26.31 -2.96
N ALA A 33 55.63 -27.01 -3.93
CA ALA A 33 54.95 -28.09 -4.65
C ALA A 33 54.50 -29.24 -3.72
N ALA A 34 55.35 -29.61 -2.74
CA ALA A 34 55.01 -30.62 -1.75
C ALA A 34 53.91 -30.17 -0.77
N ILE A 35 53.89 -28.89 -0.39
CA ILE A 35 52.83 -28.32 0.46
C ILE A 35 51.50 -28.25 -0.31
N LEU A 36 51.52 -27.85 -1.58
CA LEU A 36 50.33 -27.83 -2.43
C LEU A 36 49.76 -29.24 -2.62
N GLU A 37 50.61 -30.24 -2.85
CA GLU A 37 50.20 -31.65 -2.91
C GLU A 37 49.59 -32.14 -1.58
N ASN A 38 50.15 -31.74 -0.45
CA ASN A 38 49.62 -32.10 0.87
C ASN A 38 48.31 -31.37 1.17
N GLN A 39 48.15 -30.12 0.73
CA GLN A 39 46.89 -29.38 0.82
C GLN A 39 45.80 -29.99 -0.06
N GLU A 40 46.12 -30.38 -1.30
CA GLU A 40 45.18 -31.08 -2.17
C GLU A 40 44.73 -32.40 -1.52
N LYS A 41 45.68 -33.19 -0.98
CA LYS A 41 45.35 -34.43 -0.27
C LYS A 41 44.52 -34.18 0.98
N ALA A 42 44.82 -33.14 1.76
CA ALA A 42 44.04 -32.79 2.95
C ALA A 42 42.62 -32.32 2.59
N ILE A 43 42.45 -31.55 1.51
CA ILE A 43 41.13 -31.14 1.03
C ILE A 43 40.34 -32.34 0.48
N MET A 44 41.00 -33.24 -0.24
CA MET A 44 40.39 -34.50 -0.69
C MET A 44 40.01 -35.40 0.49
N GLU A 45 40.87 -35.51 1.51
CA GLU A 45 40.62 -36.32 2.71
C GLU A 45 39.51 -35.71 3.58
N GLN A 46 39.46 -34.38 3.72
CA GLN A 46 38.36 -33.67 4.36
C GLN A 46 37.03 -33.89 3.60
N SER A 47 37.05 -33.83 2.27
CA SER A 47 35.87 -34.10 1.43
C SER A 47 35.43 -35.58 1.49
N ALA A 48 36.36 -36.52 1.64
CA ALA A 48 36.08 -37.94 1.80
C ALA A 48 35.53 -38.27 3.20
N GLN A 49 35.97 -37.53 4.23
CA GLN A 49 35.49 -37.68 5.60
C GLN A 49 34.11 -37.04 5.80
N GLU A 50 33.78 -35.98 5.04
CA GLU A 50 32.46 -35.34 5.04
C GLU A 50 31.41 -36.16 4.25
N ASN A 51 31.81 -36.89 3.19
CA ASN A 51 30.93 -37.83 2.46
C ASN A 51 30.82 -39.23 3.08
N GLY A 52 31.67 -39.57 4.07
CA GLY A 52 31.69 -40.88 4.73
C GLY A 52 30.51 -41.16 5.67
N PHE A 53 29.67 -40.15 5.98
CA PHE A 53 28.54 -40.28 6.90
C PHE A 53 27.16 -40.32 6.20
N LEU A 54 27.08 -40.13 4.88
CA LEU A 54 25.79 -40.03 4.16
C LEU A 54 25.74 -40.82 2.84
N SER A 55 25.88 -42.15 2.90
CA SER A 55 25.54 -43.02 1.77
C SER A 55 24.92 -44.36 2.21
N GLU A 56 23.69 -44.32 2.74
CA GLU A 56 22.71 -45.33 2.34
C GLU A 56 21.91 -44.77 1.15
N ASN A 57 22.43 -45.02 -0.05
CA ASN A 57 21.75 -44.69 -1.29
C ASN A 57 20.60 -45.69 -1.55
N ALA A 58 19.37 -45.30 -1.22
CA ALA A 58 18.15 -45.98 -1.67
C ALA A 58 17.72 -45.48 -3.05
N ALA A 59 18.54 -45.70 -4.10
CA ALA A 59 18.13 -45.83 -5.51
C ALA A 59 19.35 -45.82 -6.45
N ALA A 60 19.87 -46.99 -6.81
CA ALA A 60 20.59 -47.15 -8.08
C ALA A 60 20.47 -48.60 -8.61
N PRO A 61 20.33 -48.82 -9.92
CA PRO A 61 20.23 -50.16 -10.51
C PRO A 61 21.55 -50.93 -10.37
N ALA A 62 21.44 -52.24 -10.10
CA ALA A 62 22.52 -53.14 -9.70
C ALA A 62 23.53 -53.53 -10.81
N ASN A 63 24.08 -52.59 -11.60
CA ASN A 63 25.10 -52.94 -12.59
C ASN A 63 26.05 -51.78 -12.98
N SER A 64 27.01 -51.43 -12.11
CA SER A 64 28.11 -50.52 -12.44
C SER A 64 29.41 -50.98 -11.77
N THR A 65 30.32 -51.60 -12.53
CA THR A 65 31.63 -52.12 -12.11
C THR A 65 32.80 -51.24 -12.59
N GLY A 66 32.63 -49.91 -12.58
CA GLY A 66 33.70 -48.96 -12.88
C GLY A 66 33.92 -47.99 -11.71
N SER A 67 35.16 -47.88 -11.24
CA SER A 67 35.60 -46.85 -10.27
C SER A 67 35.58 -45.49 -10.98
N VAL A 68 34.40 -44.89 -11.05
CA VAL A 68 34.20 -43.50 -11.50
C VAL A 68 33.86 -42.70 -10.26
N ASN A 69 34.74 -41.77 -9.87
CA ASN A 69 34.37 -40.72 -8.92
C ASN A 69 33.26 -39.90 -9.58
N ASN A 70 32.02 -40.18 -9.20
CA ASN A 70 30.87 -39.46 -9.72
C ASN A 70 31.01 -37.97 -9.38
N PHE A 71 30.69 -37.14 -10.37
CA PHE A 71 30.75 -35.68 -10.31
C PHE A 71 30.14 -35.15 -9.01
N ASN A 72 30.86 -34.26 -8.33
CA ASN A 72 30.27 -33.41 -7.31
C ASN A 72 29.30 -32.46 -8.04
N PRO A 73 27.98 -32.59 -7.90
CA PRO A 73 27.05 -31.77 -8.65
C PRO A 73 27.26 -30.31 -8.25
N VAL A 74 27.51 -29.43 -9.23
CA VAL A 74 27.49 -27.98 -9.01
C VAL A 74 26.07 -27.63 -8.57
N LEU A 75 25.90 -27.32 -7.29
CA LEU A 75 24.60 -26.95 -6.71
C LEU A 75 24.08 -25.71 -7.43
N ILE A 76 22.98 -25.88 -8.16
CA ILE A 76 22.26 -24.77 -8.80
C ILE A 76 21.63 -23.93 -7.68
N SER A 77 21.90 -22.62 -7.70
CA SER A 77 21.42 -21.68 -6.68
C SER A 77 19.91 -21.75 -6.47
N LEU A 78 19.46 -21.69 -5.22
CA LEU A 78 18.04 -21.65 -4.87
C LEU A 78 17.38 -20.38 -5.42
N VAL A 79 16.24 -20.51 -6.09
CA VAL A 79 15.44 -19.36 -6.54
C VAL A 79 14.42 -19.00 -5.47
N ARG A 80 14.32 -17.71 -5.12
CA ARG A 80 13.31 -17.17 -4.18
C ARG A 80 12.19 -16.48 -4.94
N ARG A 81 10.98 -16.48 -4.36
CA ARG A 81 9.88 -15.65 -4.84
C ARG A 81 10.11 -14.20 -4.42
N ALA A 82 9.88 -13.25 -5.34
CA ALA A 82 9.95 -11.82 -5.04
C ALA A 82 8.84 -11.39 -4.07
N MET A 83 9.16 -10.46 -3.18
CA MET A 83 8.19 -9.83 -2.29
C MET A 83 7.47 -8.70 -3.04
N PRO A 84 6.14 -8.56 -2.89
CA PRO A 84 5.39 -7.49 -3.54
C PRO A 84 5.66 -6.13 -2.89
N ASN A 85 5.64 -5.06 -3.69
CA ASN A 85 5.80 -3.69 -3.19
C ASN A 85 4.58 -3.21 -2.37
N LEU A 86 4.85 -2.47 -1.31
CA LEU A 86 3.84 -1.99 -0.35
C LEU A 86 3.41 -0.56 -0.69
N ILE A 87 2.10 -0.27 -0.71
CA ILE A 87 1.54 1.05 -1.10
C ILE A 87 0.70 1.71 0.00
N ALA A 88 0.43 1.01 1.10
CA ALA A 88 -0.53 1.44 2.13
C ALA A 88 -0.25 2.83 2.70
N TYR A 89 1.02 3.19 2.91
CA TYR A 89 1.39 4.47 3.53
C TYR A 89 1.21 5.67 2.60
N ASP A 90 1.19 5.44 1.29
CA ASP A 90 0.97 6.47 0.29
C ASP A 90 -0.50 6.84 0.12
N VAL A 91 -1.39 5.94 0.53
CA VAL A 91 -2.84 6.04 0.32
C VAL A 91 -3.63 6.38 1.59
N CYS A 92 -3.11 6.07 2.79
CA CYS A 92 -3.73 6.42 4.08
C CYS A 92 -2.86 7.34 4.93
N GLY A 93 -3.43 8.05 5.92
CA GLY A 93 -2.66 8.84 6.88
C GLY A 93 -2.00 7.96 7.94
N VAL A 94 -0.86 8.38 8.47
CA VAL A 94 -0.15 7.64 9.53
C VAL A 94 -0.15 8.47 10.81
N GLN A 95 -0.63 7.90 11.91
CA GLN A 95 -0.68 8.56 13.22
C GLN A 95 -0.16 7.65 14.32
N PRO A 96 1.12 7.73 14.69
CA PRO A 96 1.67 6.87 15.74
C PRO A 96 0.97 7.14 17.08
N MET A 97 0.73 6.08 17.84
CA MET A 97 0.10 6.14 19.17
C MET A 97 1.16 5.94 20.25
N ASN A 98 1.06 6.70 21.34
CA ASN A 98 1.94 6.53 22.51
C ASN A 98 1.37 5.53 23.54
N GLY A 99 0.09 5.17 23.42
CA GLY A 99 -0.61 4.24 24.29
C GLY A 99 -1.43 3.21 23.51
N PRO A 100 -1.93 2.16 24.17
CA PRO A 100 -2.74 1.11 23.54
C PRO A 100 -4.09 1.64 23.02
N THR A 101 -4.56 2.76 23.57
CA THR A 101 -5.71 3.52 23.07
C THR A 101 -5.27 4.95 22.75
N GLY A 102 -5.64 5.42 21.56
CA GLY A 102 -5.49 6.81 21.13
C GLY A 102 -6.85 7.52 21.14
N LEU A 103 -6.83 8.83 21.34
CA LEU A 103 -7.98 9.70 21.17
C LEU A 103 -7.73 10.66 20.01
N ILE A 104 -8.68 10.73 19.10
CA ILE A 104 -8.71 11.71 18.01
C ILE A 104 -9.80 12.71 18.35
N PHE A 105 -9.47 14.00 18.34
CA PHE A 105 -10.42 15.08 18.58
C PHE A 105 -10.73 15.81 17.27
N ALA A 106 -11.99 16.19 17.10
CA ALA A 106 -12.43 17.07 16.02
C ALA A 106 -13.26 18.21 16.58
N MET A 107 -12.98 19.42 16.10
CA MET A 107 -13.80 20.58 16.37
C MET A 107 -14.74 20.80 15.19
N LYS A 108 -16.04 20.89 15.47
CA LYS A 108 -17.08 21.17 14.48
C LYS A 108 -17.82 22.45 14.87
N SER A 109 -17.91 23.40 13.94
CA SER A 109 -18.71 24.62 14.15
C SER A 109 -20.19 24.32 13.99
N ARG A 110 -21.03 24.87 14.86
CA ARG A 110 -22.47 24.59 14.92
C ARG A 110 -23.27 25.89 14.85
N TYR A 111 -24.34 25.89 14.07
CA TYR A 111 -25.37 26.93 14.14
C TYR A 111 -26.19 26.76 15.43
N GLN A 112 -26.83 27.82 15.92
CA GLN A 112 -27.72 27.81 17.10
C GLN A 112 -27.04 27.32 18.40
N GLY A 113 -25.74 27.61 18.55
CA GLY A 113 -24.95 27.25 19.75
C GLY A 113 -24.26 25.89 19.69
N GLY A 114 -23.62 25.50 20.81
CA GLY A 114 -22.68 24.37 20.90
C GLY A 114 -23.30 22.98 21.13
N SER A 115 -24.33 22.61 20.36
CA SER A 115 -24.94 21.27 20.44
C SER A 115 -24.67 20.43 19.19
N THR A 116 -24.46 19.12 19.37
CA THR A 116 -24.25 18.17 18.26
C THR A 116 -25.53 17.92 17.45
N SER A 117 -26.70 18.21 18.02
CA SER A 117 -27.99 18.18 17.32
C SER A 117 -28.11 19.27 16.26
N ASN A 118 -27.34 20.35 16.40
CA ASN A 118 -27.46 21.50 15.53
C ASN A 118 -26.69 21.28 14.22
N ARG A 119 -27.17 21.94 13.15
CA ARG A 119 -26.54 21.86 11.84
C ARG A 119 -25.09 22.36 11.91
N GLU A 120 -24.19 21.59 11.32
CA GLU A 120 -22.78 21.95 11.21
C GLU A 120 -22.59 23.09 10.21
N ALA A 121 -21.89 24.14 10.61
CA ALA A 121 -21.46 25.22 9.74
C ALA A 121 -20.15 24.84 9.02
N LEU A 122 -19.84 25.50 7.90
CA LEU A 122 -18.58 25.35 7.13
C LEU A 122 -18.39 24.01 6.37
N VAL A 123 -19.39 23.14 6.32
CA VAL A 123 -19.36 21.91 5.52
C VAL A 123 -20.27 22.04 4.29
N ASN A 124 -21.54 22.30 4.55
CA ASN A 124 -22.54 22.63 3.53
C ASN A 124 -22.53 24.12 3.23
N GLU A 125 -23.33 24.53 2.25
CA GLU A 125 -23.55 25.95 1.98
C GLU A 125 -24.00 26.70 3.24
N ALA A 126 -23.46 27.91 3.39
CA ALA A 126 -23.72 28.78 4.51
C ALA A 126 -25.14 29.35 4.40
N GLU A 127 -25.88 29.34 5.51
CA GLU A 127 -27.25 29.85 5.55
C GLU A 127 -27.26 31.38 5.47
N THR A 128 -27.64 31.92 4.31
CA THR A 128 -27.68 33.37 4.07
C THR A 128 -28.64 34.12 5.00
N ARG A 129 -29.68 33.43 5.48
CA ARG A 129 -30.67 34.00 6.41
C ARG A 129 -30.25 33.98 7.86
N PHE A 130 -29.19 33.25 8.21
CA PHE A 130 -28.85 32.97 9.61
C PHE A 130 -28.39 34.22 10.37
N SER A 131 -27.59 35.07 9.74
CA SER A 131 -27.16 36.36 10.32
C SER A 131 -27.91 37.57 9.75
N GLY A 132 -28.89 37.33 8.87
CA GLY A 132 -29.55 38.36 8.08
C GLY A 132 -31.06 38.34 8.30
N ASP A 133 -31.81 38.70 7.25
CA ASP A 133 -33.26 38.63 7.28
C ASP A 133 -33.73 37.17 7.29
N SER A 134 -34.27 36.72 8.42
CA SER A 134 -34.78 35.35 8.60
C SER A 134 -36.04 35.06 7.80
N SER A 135 -36.73 36.10 7.31
CA SER A 135 -37.90 36.00 6.44
C SER A 135 -37.55 35.82 4.96
N GLY A 136 -36.29 36.08 4.59
CA GLY A 136 -35.76 35.89 3.24
C GLY A 136 -35.62 34.42 2.84
N THR A 137 -35.66 34.14 1.53
CA THR A 137 -35.49 32.79 1.00
C THR A 137 -34.03 32.34 1.06
N HIS A 138 -33.78 31.12 1.51
CA HIS A 138 -32.49 30.44 1.34
C HIS A 138 -32.76 29.02 0.85
N ASP A 139 -32.36 28.73 -0.38
CA ASP A 139 -32.51 27.42 -1.00
C ASP A 139 -31.12 26.79 -1.22
N SER A 140 -30.67 26.00 -0.25
CA SER A 140 -29.39 25.29 -0.33
C SER A 140 -29.36 24.20 -1.40
N ASP A 141 -30.51 23.78 -1.90
CA ASP A 141 -30.62 22.71 -2.89
C ASP A 141 -30.49 23.27 -4.31
N ASN A 142 -30.64 24.59 -4.49
CA ASN A 142 -30.55 25.26 -5.78
C ASN A 142 -29.53 26.42 -5.81
N ALA A 143 -28.34 26.19 -5.27
CA ALA A 143 -27.27 27.20 -5.15
C ALA A 143 -26.96 27.99 -6.44
N SER A 144 -27.18 27.41 -7.63
CA SER A 144 -26.96 28.06 -8.93
C SER A 144 -28.23 28.62 -9.59
N GLY A 145 -29.41 28.30 -9.06
CA GLY A 145 -30.72 28.60 -9.66
C GLY A 145 -31.08 27.78 -10.89
N PHE A 146 -30.26 26.76 -11.23
CA PHE A 146 -30.41 25.91 -12.42
C PHE A 146 -30.76 24.45 -12.11
N ASN A 147 -30.85 24.06 -10.83
CA ASN A 147 -31.22 22.71 -10.48
C ASN A 147 -32.65 22.41 -10.94
N GLY A 148 -32.82 21.37 -11.77
CA GLY A 148 -34.12 20.96 -12.32
C GLY A 148 -34.71 21.88 -13.39
N ILE A 149 -33.96 22.84 -13.94
CA ILE A 149 -34.42 23.75 -15.00
C ILE A 149 -34.08 23.20 -16.39
N ASP A 150 -35.08 23.03 -17.26
CA ASP A 150 -34.94 22.48 -18.61
C ASP A 150 -35.34 23.44 -19.75
N SER A 151 -35.78 24.66 -19.42
CA SER A 151 -36.23 25.68 -20.39
C SER A 151 -35.47 27.00 -20.26
N GLU A 152 -35.22 27.63 -21.41
CA GLU A 152 -34.64 28.98 -21.49
C GLU A 152 -35.56 29.98 -20.77
N GLY A 153 -35.00 30.69 -19.78
CA GLY A 153 -35.71 31.70 -18.99
C GLY A 153 -36.26 31.24 -17.63
N ALA A 154 -36.34 29.93 -17.36
CA ALA A 154 -36.91 29.38 -16.11
C ALA A 154 -35.90 29.34 -14.94
N ARG A 155 -34.96 30.28 -14.86
CA ARG A 155 -33.95 30.29 -13.79
C ARG A 155 -34.54 30.79 -12.48
N LEU A 156 -34.34 30.05 -11.38
CA LEU A 156 -34.68 30.55 -10.04
C LEU A 156 -33.73 31.71 -9.68
N THR A 157 -34.28 32.87 -9.33
CA THR A 157 -33.49 34.06 -8.98
C THR A 157 -33.50 34.39 -7.49
N SER A 158 -34.46 33.86 -6.73
CA SER A 158 -34.54 34.03 -5.28
C SER A 158 -33.74 32.95 -4.57
N LEU A 159 -32.41 33.11 -4.55
CA LEU A 159 -31.47 32.10 -4.04
C LEU A 159 -30.96 32.37 -2.63
N ALA A 160 -30.98 33.64 -2.23
CA ALA A 160 -30.37 34.10 -0.98
C ALA A 160 -31.23 35.15 -0.28
N ALA A 161 -31.15 35.13 1.05
CA ALA A 161 -31.74 36.15 1.90
C ALA A 161 -30.82 37.37 1.99
N GLY A 162 -31.44 38.56 2.11
CA GLY A 162 -30.72 39.82 2.28
C GLY A 162 -30.25 40.07 3.72
N GLY A 163 -29.57 41.20 3.91
CA GLY A 163 -29.30 41.71 5.26
C GLY A 163 -30.60 42.10 5.96
N MET A 164 -30.60 42.08 7.30
CA MET A 164 -31.78 42.45 8.07
C MET A 164 -32.02 43.98 8.05
N PRO A 165 -33.27 44.45 8.17
CA PRO A 165 -33.57 45.88 8.29
C PRO A 165 -32.88 46.49 9.52
N THR A 166 -32.41 47.75 9.38
CA THR A 166 -31.69 48.44 10.48
C THR A 166 -32.52 48.56 11.75
N ALA A 167 -33.82 48.79 11.64
CA ALA A 167 -34.71 48.87 12.80
C ALA A 167 -34.76 47.55 13.59
N ASP A 168 -34.79 46.41 12.90
CA ASP A 168 -34.77 45.10 13.54
C ASP A 168 -33.38 44.80 14.13
N ALA A 169 -32.31 45.20 13.43
CA ALA A 169 -30.94 45.06 13.90
C ALA A 169 -30.67 45.84 15.21
N GLU A 170 -31.19 47.07 15.30
CA GLU A 170 -31.08 47.91 16.50
C GLU A 170 -31.90 47.38 17.69
N ALA A 171 -32.99 46.65 17.41
CA ALA A 171 -33.82 46.01 18.41
C ALA A 171 -33.30 44.64 18.87
N LEU A 172 -32.23 44.09 18.27
CA LEU A 172 -31.73 42.77 18.62
C LEU A 172 -31.27 42.69 20.07
N GLY A 173 -31.75 41.67 20.79
CA GLY A 173 -31.44 41.45 22.21
C GLY A 173 -32.12 42.43 23.18
N ALA A 174 -32.92 43.39 22.69
CA ALA A 174 -33.74 44.27 23.52
C ALA A 174 -35.08 43.61 23.88
N THR A 175 -35.68 44.03 25.01
CA THR A 175 -37.01 43.56 25.42
C THR A 175 -38.07 43.93 24.37
N GLY A 176 -38.65 42.92 23.71
CA GLY A 176 -39.63 43.10 22.64
C GLY A 176 -39.05 43.06 21.22
N GLY A 177 -37.73 42.98 21.07
CA GLY A 177 -37.05 42.71 19.79
C GLY A 177 -36.67 41.23 19.62
N SER A 178 -36.11 40.89 18.46
CA SER A 178 -35.66 39.52 18.17
C SER A 178 -34.35 39.18 18.89
N ALA A 179 -34.08 37.91 19.17
CA ALA A 179 -32.79 37.49 19.74
C ALA A 179 -31.70 37.38 18.65
N PHE A 180 -30.44 37.53 19.05
CA PHE A 180 -29.31 37.19 18.17
C PHE A 180 -29.29 35.70 17.88
N ASN A 181 -29.05 35.34 16.62
CA ASN A 181 -28.74 33.96 16.26
C ASN A 181 -27.30 33.65 16.70
N GLU A 182 -27.13 32.59 17.46
CA GLU A 182 -25.85 32.23 18.06
C GLU A 182 -25.12 31.17 17.23
N MET A 183 -23.79 31.25 17.20
CA MET A 183 -22.93 30.18 16.69
C MET A 183 -22.08 29.63 17.84
N GLY A 184 -21.80 28.33 17.79
CA GLY A 184 -20.91 27.68 18.74
C GLY A 184 -20.02 26.66 18.05
N PHE A 185 -19.33 25.86 18.86
CA PHE A 185 -18.59 24.72 18.38
C PHE A 185 -18.77 23.54 19.33
N THR A 186 -18.62 22.34 18.80
CA THR A 186 -18.52 21.09 19.58
C THR A 186 -17.12 20.52 19.41
N ILE A 187 -16.57 19.98 20.50
CA ILE A 187 -15.36 19.15 20.44
C ILE A 187 -15.82 17.71 20.61
N GLU A 188 -15.75 16.96 19.52
CA GLU A 188 -16.12 15.55 19.48
C GLU A 188 -14.85 14.70 19.59
N ARG A 189 -14.98 13.53 20.22
CA ARG A 189 -13.88 12.59 20.41
C ARG A 189 -14.18 11.27 19.73
N GLN A 190 -13.13 10.63 19.24
CA GLN A 190 -13.13 9.29 18.70
C GLN A 190 -11.99 8.51 19.35
N THR A 191 -12.25 7.26 19.70
CA THR A 191 -11.23 6.36 20.25
C THR A 191 -10.66 5.44 19.17
N VAL A 192 -9.38 5.12 19.28
CA VAL A 192 -8.68 4.15 18.43
C VAL A 192 -7.98 3.16 19.32
N THR A 193 -8.27 1.87 19.16
CA THR A 193 -7.67 0.81 20.00
C THR A 193 -6.71 -0.04 19.18
N ALA A 194 -5.49 -0.22 19.69
CA ALA A 194 -4.48 -1.05 19.05
C ALA A 194 -4.84 -2.53 19.10
N LYS A 195 -4.88 -3.17 17.93
CA LYS A 195 -4.93 -4.62 17.74
C LYS A 195 -3.53 -5.17 17.48
N SER A 196 -3.35 -6.48 17.62
CA SER A 196 -2.05 -7.15 17.50
C SER A 196 -2.01 -8.12 16.32
N ARG A 197 -0.85 -8.22 15.67
CA ARG A 197 -0.49 -9.34 14.80
C ARG A 197 0.79 -9.99 15.31
N ALA A 198 0.88 -11.30 15.18
CA ALA A 198 2.09 -12.03 15.52
C ALA A 198 2.19 -13.30 14.67
N LEU A 199 3.41 -13.63 14.24
CA LEU A 199 3.75 -14.89 13.60
C LEU A 199 4.95 -15.50 14.30
N LYS A 200 5.04 -16.82 14.27
CA LYS A 200 6.12 -17.62 14.86
C LYS A 200 6.56 -18.66 13.83
N ALA A 201 7.86 -18.90 13.77
CA ALA A 201 8.45 -20.06 13.13
C ALA A 201 9.27 -20.85 14.15
N GLU A 202 9.27 -22.16 13.99
CA GLU A 202 10.12 -23.09 14.70
C GLU A 202 11.02 -23.74 13.66
N TYR A 203 12.29 -23.95 14.01
CA TYR A 203 13.22 -24.66 13.16
C TYR A 203 14.06 -25.60 14.01
N THR A 204 14.37 -26.77 13.45
CA THR A 204 15.19 -27.76 14.15
C THR A 204 16.66 -27.38 14.01
N LEU A 205 17.48 -27.74 15.01
CA LEU A 205 18.94 -27.54 14.91
C LEU A 205 19.53 -28.36 13.76
N GLU A 206 19.02 -29.58 13.55
CA GLU A 206 19.42 -30.44 12.44
C GLU A 206 19.16 -29.77 11.09
N LEU A 207 17.97 -29.20 10.89
CA LEU A 207 17.64 -28.48 9.65
C LEU A 207 18.55 -27.27 9.46
N ALA A 208 18.85 -26.51 10.52
CA ALA A 208 19.74 -25.37 10.42
C ALA A 208 21.18 -25.78 10.07
N GLN A 209 21.65 -26.91 10.61
CA GLN A 209 22.96 -27.48 10.27
C GLN A 209 23.01 -27.96 8.83
N ASP A 210 22.02 -28.72 8.38
CA ASP A 210 21.90 -29.23 7.00
C ASP A 210 21.84 -28.08 5.99
N LEU A 211 20.99 -27.09 6.26
CA LEU A 211 20.77 -25.95 5.38
C LEU A 211 22.03 -25.08 5.28
N LYS A 212 22.77 -24.94 6.38
CA LYS A 212 24.06 -24.24 6.39
C LYS A 212 25.16 -25.03 5.67
N ALA A 213 25.24 -26.34 5.87
CA ALA A 213 26.27 -27.19 5.27
C ALA A 213 26.08 -27.34 3.74
N ILE A 214 24.84 -27.53 3.29
CA ILE A 214 24.55 -27.78 1.87
C ILE A 214 24.35 -26.47 1.10
N HIS A 215 23.56 -25.53 1.63
CA HIS A 215 23.16 -24.32 0.90
C HIS A 215 23.92 -23.06 1.31
N GLY A 216 24.73 -23.11 2.37
CA GLY A 216 25.44 -21.93 2.89
C GLY A 216 24.52 -20.84 3.44
N LEU A 217 23.24 -21.15 3.66
CA LEU A 217 22.24 -20.18 4.14
C LEU A 217 22.01 -20.37 5.64
N ASP A 218 21.69 -19.27 6.31
CA ASP A 218 21.29 -19.26 7.71
C ASP A 218 19.76 -19.35 7.83
N ALA A 219 19.28 -20.50 8.32
CA ALA A 219 17.85 -20.76 8.50
C ALA A 219 17.16 -19.69 9.38
N GLU A 220 17.86 -19.16 10.38
CA GLU A 220 17.29 -18.15 11.27
C GLU A 220 17.02 -16.84 10.52
N THR A 221 18.01 -16.36 9.77
CA THR A 221 17.90 -15.13 8.99
C THR A 221 16.84 -15.26 7.90
N GLU A 222 16.75 -16.41 7.22
CA GLU A 222 15.73 -16.65 6.19
C GLU A 222 14.32 -16.66 6.77
N LEU A 223 14.10 -17.37 7.88
CA LEU A 223 12.80 -17.37 8.56
C LEU A 223 12.46 -15.98 9.10
N ALA A 224 13.43 -15.23 9.61
CA ALA A 224 13.22 -13.86 10.06
C ALA A 224 12.71 -12.93 8.94
N ASN A 225 13.31 -13.05 7.75
CA ASN A 225 12.93 -12.29 6.58
C ASN A 225 11.52 -12.67 6.07
N ILE A 226 11.20 -13.97 6.05
CA ILE A 226 9.87 -14.43 5.62
C ILE A 226 8.77 -13.92 6.56
N LEU A 227 8.95 -14.08 7.87
CA LEU A 227 7.93 -13.69 8.85
C LEU A 227 7.70 -12.17 8.88
N SER A 228 8.77 -11.39 8.80
CA SER A 228 8.66 -9.93 8.80
C SER A 228 8.00 -9.41 7.52
N ALA A 229 8.38 -9.95 6.36
CA ALA A 229 7.77 -9.60 5.09
C ALA A 229 6.28 -9.97 5.04
N GLU A 230 5.90 -11.15 5.54
CA GLU A 230 4.50 -11.59 5.55
C GLU A 230 3.64 -10.68 6.43
N ILE A 231 4.08 -10.33 7.64
CA ILE A 231 3.33 -9.41 8.52
C ILE A 231 3.15 -8.04 7.84
N LEU A 232 4.18 -7.53 7.17
CA LEU A 232 4.09 -6.25 6.47
C LEU A 232 3.14 -6.32 5.26
N ALA A 233 3.17 -7.43 4.51
CA ALA A 233 2.26 -7.67 3.40
C ALA A 233 0.80 -7.79 3.87
N GLU A 234 0.56 -8.49 4.98
CA GLU A 234 -0.77 -8.60 5.60
C GLU A 234 -1.31 -7.23 6.03
N ILE A 235 -0.50 -6.40 6.70
CA ILE A 235 -0.88 -5.05 7.13
C ILE A 235 -1.20 -4.18 5.90
N ASN A 236 -0.36 -4.22 4.87
CA ASN A 236 -0.58 -3.47 3.65
C ASN A 236 -1.91 -3.87 2.98
N ARG A 237 -2.21 -5.17 2.90
CA ARG A 237 -3.46 -5.65 2.32
C ARG A 237 -4.67 -5.31 3.18
N GLU A 238 -4.55 -5.33 4.50
CA GLU A 238 -5.59 -4.89 5.42
C GLU A 238 -5.95 -3.42 5.18
N VAL A 239 -4.96 -2.54 5.00
CA VAL A 239 -5.20 -1.12 4.71
C VAL A 239 -5.96 -0.94 3.39
N ILE A 240 -5.52 -1.61 2.31
CA ILE A 240 -6.17 -1.48 1.00
C ILE A 240 -7.61 -2.01 1.04
N ARG A 241 -7.85 -3.17 1.66
CA ARG A 241 -9.20 -3.73 1.83
C ARG A 241 -10.08 -2.83 2.69
N THR A 242 -9.52 -2.20 3.71
CA THR A 242 -10.24 -1.24 4.53
C THR A 242 -10.64 -0.02 3.73
N ILE A 243 -9.75 0.55 2.91
CA ILE A 243 -10.07 1.67 2.02
C ILE A 243 -11.21 1.28 1.06
N ASN A 244 -11.11 0.13 0.39
CA ASN A 244 -12.14 -0.34 -0.55
C ASN A 244 -13.49 -0.60 0.12
N SER A 245 -13.52 -1.11 1.35
CA SER A 245 -14.78 -1.36 2.08
C SER A 245 -15.41 -0.07 2.65
N GLN A 246 -14.59 0.92 2.99
CA GLN A 246 -15.04 2.20 3.55
C GLN A 246 -15.47 3.20 2.46
N ALA A 247 -14.91 3.10 1.26
CA ALA A 247 -15.19 4.00 0.14
C ALA A 247 -16.68 4.05 -0.24
N LYS A 248 -17.21 5.26 -0.44
CA LYS A 248 -18.55 5.46 -0.99
C LYS A 248 -18.63 4.90 -2.41
N THR A 249 -19.81 4.48 -2.83
CA THR A 249 -20.01 4.03 -4.22
C THR A 249 -19.94 5.23 -5.18
N GLY A 250 -19.02 5.18 -6.14
CA GLY A 250 -18.88 6.14 -7.24
C GLY A 250 -19.82 5.85 -8.41
N ALA A 251 -19.70 6.60 -9.52
CA ALA A 251 -20.50 6.40 -10.73
C ALA A 251 -22.01 6.40 -10.46
N GLN A 252 -22.50 7.46 -9.82
CA GLN A 252 -23.92 7.65 -9.44
C GLN A 252 -24.63 8.73 -10.27
N GLN A 253 -23.98 9.24 -11.32
CA GLN A 253 -24.53 10.29 -12.17
C GLN A 253 -25.60 9.71 -13.10
N ALA A 254 -26.60 10.51 -13.46
CA ALA A 254 -27.74 10.08 -14.28
C ALA A 254 -27.37 9.57 -15.69
N ASN A 255 -26.18 9.90 -16.19
CA ASN A 255 -25.68 9.45 -17.48
C ASN A 255 -25.02 8.06 -17.43
N VAL A 256 -24.91 7.44 -16.26
CA VAL A 256 -24.39 6.08 -16.10
C VAL A 256 -25.56 5.10 -16.12
N THR A 257 -25.48 4.07 -16.95
CA THR A 257 -26.58 3.11 -17.15
C THR A 257 -26.91 2.32 -15.87
N SER A 258 -25.90 2.00 -15.07
CA SER A 258 -26.06 1.28 -13.80
C SER A 258 -25.22 1.92 -12.70
N ASN A 259 -25.88 2.45 -11.67
CA ASN A 259 -25.20 3.09 -10.54
C ASN A 259 -24.13 2.18 -9.92
N GLY A 260 -22.90 2.70 -9.78
CA GLY A 260 -21.75 1.96 -9.24
C GLY A 260 -20.97 1.11 -10.26
N ILE A 261 -21.42 1.06 -11.52
CA ILE A 261 -20.76 0.32 -12.59
C ILE A 261 -20.59 1.25 -13.79
N PHE A 262 -19.34 1.49 -14.17
CA PHE A 262 -19.00 2.22 -15.38
C PHE A 262 -18.74 1.23 -16.52
N ASN A 263 -19.65 1.21 -17.49
CA ASN A 263 -19.56 0.36 -18.66
C ASN A 263 -19.00 1.16 -19.83
N MET A 264 -17.81 0.78 -20.28
CA MET A 264 -17.11 1.46 -21.37
C MET A 264 -17.84 1.37 -22.72
N SER A 265 -18.73 0.39 -22.91
CA SER A 265 -19.49 0.24 -24.15
C SER A 265 -20.76 1.10 -24.22
N THR A 266 -21.39 1.39 -23.08
CA THR A 266 -22.70 2.08 -23.02
C THR A 266 -22.63 3.46 -22.39
N ASP A 267 -21.69 3.69 -21.47
CA ASP A 267 -21.58 4.96 -20.73
C ASP A 267 -20.55 5.91 -21.37
N THR A 268 -19.96 5.53 -22.50
CA THR A 268 -19.09 6.38 -23.31
C THR A 268 -19.52 6.36 -24.78
N ASP A 269 -19.61 7.53 -25.39
CA ASP A 269 -20.03 7.71 -26.79
C ASP A 269 -18.86 7.57 -27.80
N GLY A 270 -17.69 7.10 -27.33
CA GLY A 270 -16.51 6.95 -28.17
C GLY A 270 -16.69 5.85 -29.22
N ARG A 271 -16.33 6.12 -30.47
CA ARG A 271 -16.42 5.13 -31.55
C ARG A 271 -15.28 4.12 -31.46
N TRP A 272 -14.08 4.60 -31.11
CA TRP A 272 -12.87 3.77 -31.01
C TRP A 272 -12.43 3.63 -29.55
N SER A 273 -11.73 2.54 -29.20
CA SER A 273 -11.39 2.23 -27.80
C SER A 273 -10.58 3.33 -27.10
N ALA A 274 -9.69 4.02 -27.80
CA ALA A 274 -8.92 5.15 -27.25
C ALA A 274 -9.82 6.33 -26.81
N GLU A 275 -10.93 6.58 -27.50
CA GLU A 275 -11.90 7.61 -27.11
C GLU A 275 -12.69 7.18 -25.88
N LYS A 276 -13.08 5.89 -25.83
CA LYS A 276 -13.76 5.30 -24.67
C LYS A 276 -12.89 5.37 -23.41
N PHE A 277 -11.59 5.11 -23.52
CA PHE A 277 -10.63 5.24 -22.39
C PHE A 277 -10.52 6.68 -21.88
N LYS A 278 -10.60 7.68 -22.76
CA LYS A 278 -10.68 9.09 -22.33
C LYS A 278 -11.98 9.39 -21.59
N GLY A 279 -13.09 8.77 -22.00
CA GLY A 279 -14.36 8.83 -21.26
C GLY A 279 -14.24 8.33 -19.82
N LEU A 280 -13.52 7.24 -19.59
CA LEU A 280 -13.19 6.74 -18.25
C LEU A 280 -12.38 7.76 -17.44
N GLY A 281 -11.38 8.42 -18.05
CA GLY A 281 -10.61 9.48 -17.41
C GLY A 281 -11.49 10.65 -16.93
N VAL A 282 -12.45 11.07 -17.76
CA VAL A 282 -13.43 12.11 -17.39
C VAL A 282 -14.34 11.67 -16.25
N GLN A 283 -14.73 10.39 -16.22
CA GLN A 283 -15.50 9.85 -15.10
C GLN A 283 -14.69 9.88 -13.80
N ILE A 284 -13.43 9.48 -13.83
CA ILE A 284 -12.51 9.56 -12.69
C ILE A 284 -12.39 11.00 -12.18
N ASP A 285 -12.20 11.97 -13.08
CA ASP A 285 -12.12 13.39 -12.70
C ASP A 285 -13.44 13.90 -12.08
N ARG A 286 -14.60 13.41 -12.55
CA ARG A 286 -15.90 13.69 -11.91
C ARG A 286 -15.93 13.17 -10.47
N GLU A 287 -15.48 11.94 -10.21
CA GLU A 287 -15.39 11.41 -8.84
C GLU A 287 -14.41 12.21 -7.97
N CYS A 288 -13.25 12.61 -8.52
CA CYS A 288 -12.30 13.50 -7.83
C CYS A 288 -12.95 14.84 -7.42
N ASN A 289 -13.80 15.40 -8.28
CA ASN A 289 -14.53 16.64 -8.00
C ASN A 289 -15.61 16.45 -6.94
N VAL A 290 -16.30 15.30 -6.93
CA VAL A 290 -17.29 14.97 -5.88
C VAL A 290 -16.60 14.86 -4.52
N ILE A 291 -15.45 14.18 -4.45
CA ILE A 291 -14.64 14.11 -3.22
C ILE A 291 -14.30 15.52 -2.71
N ALA A 292 -13.92 16.45 -3.60
CA ALA A 292 -13.63 17.84 -3.19
C ALA A 292 -14.86 18.56 -2.62
N LYS A 293 -16.04 18.34 -3.21
CA LYS A 293 -17.29 18.95 -2.76
C LYS A 293 -17.72 18.41 -1.40
N GLU A 294 -17.63 17.09 -1.19
CA GLU A 294 -18.04 16.45 0.07
C GLU A 294 -17.02 16.68 1.20
N THR A 295 -15.71 16.62 0.92
CA THR A 295 -14.67 16.77 1.96
C THR A 295 -14.33 18.23 2.27
N ARG A 296 -14.47 19.15 1.30
CA ARG A 296 -13.98 20.53 1.36
C ARG A 296 -12.48 20.64 1.71
N ARG A 297 -11.70 19.60 1.37
CA ARG A 297 -10.24 19.56 1.60
C ARG A 297 -9.45 19.65 0.30
N GLY A 298 -9.87 18.89 -0.71
CA GLY A 298 -9.22 18.90 -2.02
C GLY A 298 -9.82 17.88 -2.98
N LYS A 299 -9.44 17.97 -4.25
CA LYS A 299 -9.79 16.97 -5.27
C LYS A 299 -9.03 15.67 -5.02
N GLY A 300 -9.67 14.54 -5.36
CA GLY A 300 -9.01 13.23 -5.34
C GLY A 300 -7.66 13.27 -6.05
N ASN A 301 -6.66 12.64 -5.43
CA ASN A 301 -5.25 12.70 -5.85
C ASN A 301 -4.52 11.35 -5.78
N VAL A 302 -5.24 10.28 -5.41
CA VAL A 302 -4.75 8.91 -5.37
C VAL A 302 -5.78 8.02 -6.06
N ILE A 303 -5.34 7.04 -6.83
CA ILE A 303 -6.16 5.99 -7.42
C ILE A 303 -5.55 4.65 -7.11
N ILE A 304 -6.39 3.68 -6.75
CA ILE A 304 -6.05 2.25 -6.70
C ILE A 304 -6.95 1.56 -7.72
N CYS A 305 -6.38 0.86 -8.69
CA CYS A 305 -7.13 0.21 -9.77
C CYS A 305 -6.55 -1.16 -10.15
N SER A 306 -7.32 -1.96 -10.91
CA SER A 306 -6.79 -3.19 -11.53
C SER A 306 -5.75 -2.86 -12.62
N SER A 307 -4.90 -3.83 -12.96
CA SER A 307 -3.90 -3.70 -14.02
C SER A 307 -4.50 -3.43 -15.39
N ASP A 308 -5.65 -4.03 -15.71
CA ASP A 308 -6.36 -3.79 -16.99
C ASP A 308 -6.86 -2.34 -17.09
N VAL A 309 -7.37 -1.76 -15.99
CA VAL A 309 -7.76 -0.35 -15.96
C VAL A 309 -6.55 0.57 -16.04
N ALA A 310 -5.45 0.26 -15.35
CA ALA A 310 -4.21 1.02 -15.47
C ALA A 310 -3.68 1.00 -16.92
N THR A 311 -3.76 -0.15 -17.59
CA THR A 311 -3.39 -0.32 -19.00
C THR A 311 -4.28 0.52 -19.92
N ALA A 312 -5.60 0.53 -19.68
CA ALA A 312 -6.54 1.36 -20.41
C ALA A 312 -6.23 2.87 -20.28
N LEU A 313 -5.89 3.32 -19.06
CA LEU A 313 -5.49 4.71 -18.80
C LEU A 313 -4.14 5.08 -19.44
N ALA A 314 -3.23 4.11 -19.56
CA ALA A 314 -1.95 4.30 -20.23
C ALA A 314 -2.15 4.40 -21.75
N ALA A 315 -2.99 3.52 -22.31
CA ALA A 315 -3.37 3.55 -23.71
C ALA A 315 -4.12 4.83 -24.11
N ALA A 316 -4.82 5.47 -23.17
CA ALA A 316 -5.47 6.77 -23.38
C ALA A 316 -4.48 7.94 -23.55
N GLY A 317 -3.19 7.73 -23.22
CA GLY A 317 -2.13 8.74 -23.24
C GLY A 317 -2.22 9.75 -22.08
N SER A 318 -3.03 9.47 -21.05
CA SER A 318 -3.25 10.37 -19.91
C SER A 318 -2.39 10.06 -18.68
N LEU A 319 -1.71 8.89 -18.67
CA LEU A 319 -0.74 8.53 -17.64
C LEU A 319 0.67 8.96 -18.06
N ASP A 320 1.29 9.80 -17.24
CA ASP A 320 2.68 10.27 -17.42
C ASP A 320 3.55 9.84 -16.23
N TYR A 321 4.82 9.50 -16.48
CA TYR A 321 5.80 9.16 -15.46
C TYR A 321 6.80 10.32 -15.31
N SER A 322 6.51 11.26 -14.42
CA SER A 322 7.46 12.32 -14.06
C SER A 322 8.42 11.82 -12.97
N PRO A 323 9.75 11.99 -13.12
CA PRO A 323 10.43 12.85 -14.08
C PRO A 323 10.92 12.09 -15.33
N ALA A 324 10.31 12.36 -16.49
CA ALA A 324 10.74 12.35 -17.90
C ALA A 324 11.99 11.57 -18.40
N LEU A 325 12.54 10.60 -17.67
CA LEU A 325 13.77 9.85 -18.03
C LEU A 325 13.50 8.37 -18.34
N SER A 326 12.25 7.91 -18.22
CA SER A 326 11.84 6.55 -18.58
C SER A 326 10.62 6.60 -19.50
N ASN A 327 10.86 6.51 -20.81
CA ASN A 327 9.82 6.39 -21.84
C ASN A 327 9.09 5.03 -21.85
N ASN A 328 9.32 4.17 -20.86
CA ASN A 328 8.66 2.89 -20.71
C ASN A 328 7.79 2.91 -19.45
N LEU A 329 6.52 3.31 -19.61
CA LEU A 329 5.46 2.99 -18.64
C LEU A 329 5.36 1.46 -18.59
N GLN A 330 5.92 0.83 -17.55
CA GLN A 330 5.74 -0.59 -17.30
C GLN A 330 4.56 -0.75 -16.35
N VAL A 331 3.37 -0.99 -16.91
CA VAL A 331 2.21 -1.45 -16.13
C VAL A 331 2.45 -2.94 -15.88
N ASP A 332 3.12 -3.26 -14.78
CA ASP A 332 3.48 -4.63 -14.41
C ASP A 332 3.11 -4.90 -12.95
N ASP A 333 2.34 -5.96 -12.75
CA ASP A 333 1.85 -6.42 -11.45
C ASP A 333 2.97 -6.99 -10.56
N THR A 334 4.14 -7.30 -11.13
CA THR A 334 5.25 -7.94 -10.41
C THR A 334 6.31 -6.97 -9.92
N GLY A 335 6.50 -5.83 -10.59
CA GLY A 335 7.66 -4.95 -10.40
C GLY A 335 7.38 -3.68 -9.60
N ASN A 336 6.47 -2.82 -10.07
CA ASN A 336 6.16 -1.54 -9.44
C ASN A 336 4.64 -1.33 -9.40
N THR A 337 4.10 -1.30 -8.19
CA THR A 337 2.68 -1.01 -7.98
C THR A 337 2.32 0.45 -8.29
N PHE A 338 3.30 1.37 -8.38
CA PHE A 338 3.06 2.73 -8.87
C PHE A 338 3.14 2.77 -10.40
N ALA A 339 2.01 3.06 -11.05
CA ALA A 339 1.90 3.12 -12.51
C ALA A 339 2.29 4.48 -13.09
N GLY A 340 2.08 5.57 -12.37
CA GLY A 340 2.36 6.93 -12.83
C GLY A 340 1.38 7.98 -12.32
N LEU A 341 1.43 9.16 -12.94
CA LEU A 341 0.56 10.29 -12.66
C LEU A 341 -0.48 10.47 -13.78
N LEU A 342 -1.75 10.31 -13.45
CA LEU A 342 -2.84 10.65 -14.35
C LEU A 342 -3.01 12.18 -14.41
N ASN A 343 -3.00 12.73 -15.62
CA ASN A 343 -3.06 14.17 -15.89
C ASN A 343 -2.02 14.99 -15.09
N GLY A 344 -0.83 14.40 -14.84
CA GLY A 344 0.26 15.04 -14.11
C GLY A 344 0.01 15.31 -12.63
N ARG A 345 -1.07 14.78 -12.05
CA ARG A 345 -1.49 15.11 -10.68
C ARG A 345 -1.92 13.93 -9.83
N ILE A 346 -2.69 13.00 -10.40
CA ILE A 346 -3.31 11.93 -9.61
C ILE A 346 -2.37 10.72 -9.63
N ARG A 347 -1.91 10.29 -8.46
CA ARG A 347 -1.03 9.12 -8.33
C ARG A 347 -1.84 7.85 -8.55
N VAL A 348 -1.47 7.04 -9.55
CA VAL A 348 -2.14 5.79 -9.87
C VAL A 348 -1.32 4.61 -9.37
N TYR A 349 -1.96 3.80 -8.54
CA TYR A 349 -1.44 2.56 -8.01
C TYR A 349 -2.24 1.36 -8.55
N ILE A 350 -1.54 0.27 -8.80
CA ILE A 350 -2.09 -1.00 -9.25
C ILE A 350 -2.32 -1.90 -8.04
N ASP A 351 -3.50 -2.50 -7.93
CA ASP A 351 -3.78 -3.60 -7.01
C ASP A 351 -3.54 -4.94 -7.74
N PRO A 352 -2.40 -5.61 -7.51
CA PRO A 352 -2.06 -6.86 -8.21
C PRO A 352 -2.97 -8.04 -7.81
N TYR A 353 -3.79 -7.86 -6.77
CA TYR A 353 -4.73 -8.88 -6.28
C TYR A 353 -6.19 -8.56 -6.63
N ALA A 354 -6.43 -7.70 -7.63
CA ALA A 354 -7.77 -7.41 -8.13
C ALA A 354 -8.29 -8.55 -9.02
N ASN A 355 -9.38 -9.20 -8.62
CA ASN A 355 -10.03 -10.25 -9.42
C ASN A 355 -11.07 -9.70 -10.41
N THR A 356 -11.39 -8.42 -10.32
CA THR A 356 -12.42 -7.76 -11.11
C THR A 356 -11.99 -6.33 -11.32
N ASP A 357 -12.31 -5.76 -12.47
CA ASP A 357 -11.92 -4.39 -12.78
C ASP A 357 -12.68 -3.37 -11.94
N TYR A 358 -11.92 -2.57 -11.22
CA TYR A 358 -12.45 -1.51 -10.38
C TYR A 358 -11.47 -0.34 -10.31
N VAL A 359 -12.01 0.80 -9.89
CA VAL A 359 -11.24 2.01 -9.57
C VAL A 359 -11.72 2.51 -8.22
N THR A 360 -10.77 2.69 -7.31
CA THR A 360 -10.96 3.41 -6.05
C THR A 360 -10.19 4.73 -6.14
N VAL A 361 -10.92 5.84 -6.24
CA VAL A 361 -10.39 7.20 -6.18
C VAL A 361 -10.36 7.65 -4.73
N GLY A 362 -9.26 8.24 -4.29
CA GLY A 362 -9.05 8.72 -2.93
C GLY A 362 -8.46 10.12 -2.86
N TYR A 363 -8.65 10.78 -1.73
CA TYR A 363 -7.96 12.00 -1.35
C TYR A 363 -7.09 11.80 -0.11
N LYS A 364 -5.82 12.22 -0.22
CA LYS A 364 -4.87 12.33 0.88
C LYS A 364 -4.13 13.66 0.77
N GLY A 365 -4.31 14.54 1.76
CA GLY A 365 -3.59 15.80 1.86
C GLY A 365 -2.11 15.63 2.17
N GLN A 366 -1.37 16.74 2.13
CA GLN A 366 0.06 16.77 2.47
C GLN A 366 0.29 16.47 3.97
N ASN A 367 -0.66 16.86 4.80
CA ASN A 367 -0.63 16.57 6.23
C ASN A 367 -1.18 15.16 6.51
N PRO A 368 -0.51 14.32 7.32
CA PRO A 368 -1.04 13.02 7.74
C PRO A 368 -2.41 13.03 8.41
N TYR A 369 -2.85 14.16 8.99
CA TYR A 369 -4.19 14.33 9.56
C TYR A 369 -5.29 14.51 8.50
N ASP A 370 -4.94 14.81 7.26
CA ASP A 370 -5.88 15.07 6.18
C ASP A 370 -6.00 13.87 5.25
N SER A 371 -6.55 12.78 5.78
CA SER A 371 -6.82 11.56 5.01
C SER A 371 -8.08 10.89 5.53
N GLY A 372 -8.78 10.11 4.71
CA GLY A 372 -10.03 9.47 5.13
C GLY A 372 -9.86 8.32 6.12
N VAL A 373 -8.71 7.65 6.13
CA VAL A 373 -8.39 6.51 7.01
C VAL A 373 -6.99 6.72 7.56
N PHE A 374 -6.82 6.46 8.85
CA PHE A 374 -5.56 6.51 9.56
C PHE A 374 -5.10 5.09 9.93
N TYR A 375 -3.83 4.81 9.61
CA TYR A 375 -3.08 3.71 10.17
C TYR A 375 -2.30 4.22 11.38
N CYS A 376 -2.55 3.63 12.55
CA CYS A 376 -2.04 4.13 13.81
C CYS A 376 -1.08 3.11 14.45
N PRO A 377 0.22 3.09 14.09
CA PRO A 377 1.17 2.15 14.67
C PRO A 377 1.41 2.47 16.16
N TYR A 378 1.49 1.42 16.99
CA TYR A 378 1.80 1.56 18.42
C TYR A 378 3.11 0.85 18.79
N VAL A 379 3.18 -0.46 18.55
CA VAL A 379 4.41 -1.23 18.77
C VAL A 379 4.91 -1.64 17.39
N PRO A 380 6.12 -1.23 16.99
CA PRO A 380 6.70 -1.66 15.72
C PRO A 380 6.95 -3.18 15.74
N LEU A 381 7.35 -3.74 14.61
CA LEU A 381 7.63 -5.15 14.50
C LEU A 381 8.79 -5.54 15.45
N GLN A 382 8.46 -6.24 16.53
CA GLN A 382 9.43 -6.70 17.54
C GLN A 382 9.77 -8.17 17.29
N MET A 383 11.05 -8.44 17.09
CA MET A 383 11.60 -9.79 17.03
C MET A 383 11.71 -10.35 18.46
N VAL A 384 11.24 -11.58 18.65
CA VAL A 384 11.37 -12.35 19.89
C VAL A 384 12.01 -13.68 19.53
N LYS A 385 13.04 -14.04 20.28
CA LYS A 385 13.69 -15.35 20.17
C LYS A 385 13.44 -16.11 21.47
N ALA A 386 13.17 -17.39 21.35
CA ALA A 386 13.00 -18.30 22.47
C ALA A 386 13.59 -19.67 22.11
N VAL A 387 13.88 -20.47 23.12
CA VAL A 387 14.21 -21.89 22.97
C VAL A 387 13.09 -22.66 23.67
N GLY A 388 12.52 -23.67 23.00
CA GLY A 388 11.51 -24.52 23.62
C GLY A 388 12.08 -25.27 24.81
N GLU A 389 11.39 -25.27 25.95
CA GLU A 389 11.87 -25.97 27.15
C GLU A 389 11.79 -27.49 27.03
N ASP A 390 10.84 -27.98 26.24
CA ASP A 390 10.58 -29.43 26.06
C ASP A 390 11.55 -30.09 25.08
N ASP A 391 11.93 -29.37 24.02
CA ASP A 391 12.63 -29.90 22.85
C ASP A 391 14.00 -29.24 22.60
N PHE A 392 14.33 -28.18 23.36
CA PHE A 392 15.50 -27.32 23.16
C PHE A 392 15.65 -26.78 21.73
N GLN A 393 14.54 -26.72 20.97
CA GLN A 393 14.58 -26.22 19.60
C GLN A 393 14.42 -24.69 19.56
N PRO A 394 15.17 -24.00 18.68
CA PRO A 394 15.01 -22.57 18.47
C PRO A 394 13.63 -22.19 17.92
N ARG A 395 13.10 -21.09 18.45
CA ARG A 395 11.82 -20.50 18.05
C ARG A 395 12.03 -19.01 17.84
N ILE A 396 11.57 -18.51 16.69
CA ILE A 396 11.60 -17.10 16.33
C ILE A 396 10.17 -16.62 16.13
N GLY A 397 9.85 -15.44 16.64
CA GLY A 397 8.55 -14.82 16.41
C GLY A 397 8.66 -13.32 16.23
N PHE A 398 7.67 -12.77 15.57
CA PHE A 398 7.47 -11.33 15.45
C PHE A 398 6.11 -10.96 15.98
N LYS A 399 6.04 -9.82 16.66
CA LYS A 399 4.79 -9.23 17.14
C LYS A 399 4.75 -7.74 16.82
N THR A 400 3.58 -7.24 16.48
CA THR A 400 3.33 -5.82 16.20
C THR A 400 1.96 -5.43 16.75
N ARG A 401 1.78 -4.14 17.05
CA ARG A 401 0.48 -3.59 17.48
C ARG A 401 0.19 -2.29 16.78
N TYR A 402 -1.02 -2.15 16.25
CA TYR A 402 -1.48 -0.96 15.55
C TYR A 402 -3.01 -0.87 15.60
N GLY A 403 -3.53 0.34 15.42
CA GLY A 403 -4.96 0.62 15.27
C GLY A 403 -5.28 1.11 13.87
N MET A 404 -6.55 1.06 13.50
CA MET A 404 -7.07 1.71 12.30
C MET A 404 -8.28 2.55 12.66
N ALA A 405 -8.36 3.73 12.08
CA ALA A 405 -9.41 4.68 12.37
C ALA A 405 -9.88 5.41 11.12
N SER A 406 -11.17 5.71 11.02
CA SER A 406 -11.66 6.67 10.02
C SER A 406 -11.43 8.09 10.50
N ASN A 407 -11.34 9.03 9.58
CA ASN A 407 -11.27 10.45 9.91
C ASN A 407 -12.54 10.87 10.69
N PRO A 408 -12.44 11.69 11.75
CA PRO A 408 -13.60 12.09 12.55
C PRO A 408 -14.63 12.93 11.78
N PHE A 409 -14.27 13.48 10.62
CA PHE A 409 -15.20 14.14 9.70
C PHE A 409 -15.91 13.18 8.74
N VAL A 410 -15.71 11.87 8.85
CA VAL A 410 -16.46 10.86 8.09
C VAL A 410 -17.81 10.63 8.76
N GLY A 411 -18.88 10.87 8.01
CA GLY A 411 -20.25 10.81 8.53
C GLY A 411 -20.62 12.02 9.40
N SER A 412 -21.81 12.00 9.98
CA SER A 412 -22.31 13.09 10.84
C SER A 412 -21.66 13.08 12.23
N THR A 413 -21.38 11.89 12.76
CA THR A 413 -20.74 11.67 14.07
C THR A 413 -19.49 10.79 13.94
N PRO A 414 -18.39 11.12 14.65
CA PRO A 414 -17.20 10.29 14.67
C PRO A 414 -17.52 8.89 15.19
N SER A 415 -16.95 7.87 14.55
CA SER A 415 -17.12 6.47 14.93
C SER A 415 -15.87 5.96 15.62
N ASP A 416 -15.99 5.24 16.73
CA ASP A 416 -14.84 4.60 17.38
C ASP A 416 -14.17 3.58 16.44
N GLY A 417 -12.89 3.81 16.13
CA GLY A 417 -12.17 3.05 15.09
C GLY A 417 -12.65 3.38 13.68
N LEU A 418 -13.08 2.36 12.93
CA LEU A 418 -13.53 2.48 11.54
C LEU A 418 -15.02 2.82 11.47
N ALA A 419 -15.39 3.72 10.55
CA ALA A 419 -16.78 4.08 10.29
C ALA A 419 -17.57 2.91 9.65
N THR A 420 -18.88 3.08 9.51
CA THR A 420 -19.73 2.15 8.76
C THR A 420 -19.22 2.02 7.32
N ALA A 421 -19.20 0.79 6.81
CA ALA A 421 -18.79 0.52 5.43
C ALA A 421 -19.54 1.41 4.43
N LYS A 422 -18.85 1.81 3.35
CA LYS A 422 -19.37 2.66 2.27
C LYS A 422 -19.77 4.10 2.66
N THR A 423 -19.33 4.62 3.80
CA THR A 423 -19.68 5.99 4.24
C THR A 423 -18.57 7.01 4.07
N ASN A 424 -17.33 6.57 3.78
CA ASN A 424 -16.18 7.45 3.76
C ASN A 424 -16.13 8.31 2.48
N GLN A 425 -16.40 9.60 2.64
CA GLN A 425 -16.41 10.59 1.55
C GLN A 425 -15.04 10.93 0.96
N TYR A 426 -13.95 10.53 1.60
CA TYR A 426 -12.59 10.72 1.08
C TYR A 426 -12.24 9.71 -0.02
N TYR A 427 -13.00 8.61 -0.12
CA TYR A 427 -12.76 7.56 -1.10
C TYR A 427 -14.04 7.22 -1.85
N ARG A 428 -13.93 7.00 -3.16
CA ARG A 428 -15.05 6.57 -4.00
C ARG A 428 -14.62 5.38 -4.85
N ILE A 429 -15.40 4.31 -4.83
CA ILE A 429 -15.13 3.06 -5.55
C ILE A 429 -16.24 2.78 -6.56
N PHE A 430 -15.88 2.40 -7.78
CA PHE A 430 -16.82 1.90 -8.78
C PHE A 430 -16.19 0.77 -9.60
N LYS A 431 -17.05 -0.10 -10.13
CA LYS A 431 -16.63 -1.21 -11.01
C LYS A 431 -16.47 -0.69 -12.43
N VAL A 432 -15.46 -1.17 -13.16
CA VAL A 432 -15.31 -0.93 -14.60
C VAL A 432 -15.67 -2.21 -15.35
N THR A 433 -16.35 -2.10 -16.48
CA THR A 433 -16.71 -3.26 -17.32
C THR A 433 -16.51 -2.94 -18.80
N ASN A 434 -16.33 -4.00 -19.60
CA ASN A 434 -16.24 -3.92 -21.06
C ASN A 434 -15.04 -3.11 -21.57
N ILE A 435 -13.88 -3.26 -20.94
CA ILE A 435 -12.64 -2.55 -21.34
C ILE A 435 -12.21 -2.92 -22.77
N LEU A 436 -12.35 -4.20 -23.16
CA LEU A 436 -12.02 -4.72 -24.48
C LEU A 436 -13.12 -5.69 -24.98
N THR A 437 -14.34 -5.17 -25.18
CA THR A 437 -15.43 -5.92 -25.81
C THR A 437 -16.03 -5.21 -27.02
#